data_AF-A0A7V8XX49-F1
#
_entry.id   AF-A0A7V8XX49-F1
#
_cell.length_a   1.000
_cell.length_b   1.000
_cell.length_c   1.000
_cell.angle_alpha   90.00
_cell.angle_beta   90.00
_cell.angle_gamma   90.00
#
_symmetry.space_group_name_H-M   'P 1'
#
loop_
_entity.id
_entity.type
_entity.pdbx_description
1 polymer ?
#
loop_
_entity_poly.entity_id
_entity_poly.type
_entity_poly.pdbx_seq_one_letter_code
_entity_poly.pdbx_strand_id
1 'polypeptide(L)' 'MMQFDRLRSPRDLVPAIDRMFEISAGKIRSLESSWPREAGAPVFTVNGRYQSRGWTEWTQGFQFGSA' A
#
# COMPACT_ATOMS: atom_id res chain seq x y z
N MET A 1 12.11 -33.13 11.92
CA MET A 1 12.63 -32.91 10.55
C MET A 1 11.57 -32.12 9.79
N MET A 2 11.85 -30.88 9.39
CA MET A 2 10.89 -30.04 8.64
C MET A 2 10.92 -30.48 7.17
N GLN A 3 9.82 -31.03 6.67
CA GLN A 3 9.67 -31.34 5.25
C GLN A 3 9.00 -30.16 4.56
N PHE A 4 9.65 -29.63 3.52
CA PHE A 4 9.07 -28.62 2.64
C PHE A 4 8.57 -29.32 1.38
N ASP A 5 7.32 -29.76 1.40
CA ASP A 5 6.62 -30.06 0.14
C ASP A 5 6.30 -28.72 -0.53
N ARG A 6 7.13 -28.34 -1.49
CA ARG A 6 6.97 -27.10 -2.26
C ARG A 6 7.13 -27.37 -3.75
N LEU A 7 6.19 -28.12 -4.32
CA LEU A 7 5.86 -28.00 -5.73
C LEU A 7 4.94 -26.77 -5.92
N ARG A 8 5.48 -25.58 -5.64
CA ARG A 8 4.78 -24.32 -5.93
C ARG A 8 5.28 -23.79 -7.26
N SER A 9 4.37 -23.56 -8.19
CA SER A 9 4.66 -22.83 -9.41
C SER A 9 4.44 -21.32 -9.18
N PRO A 10 5.09 -20.44 -9.95
CA PRO A 10 4.77 -19.01 -9.92
C PRO A 10 3.28 -18.69 -10.14
N ARG A 11 2.55 -19.52 -10.90
CA ARG A 11 1.11 -19.33 -11.15
C ARG A 11 0.28 -19.44 -9.88
N ASP A 12 0.75 -20.19 -8.89
CA ASP A 12 0.05 -20.38 -7.62
C ASP A 12 -0.01 -19.08 -6.79
N LEU A 13 0.78 -18.06 -7.17
CA LEU A 13 0.77 -16.74 -6.54
C LEU A 13 -0.29 -15.81 -7.12
N VAL A 14 -0.78 -16.07 -8.33
CA VAL A 14 -1.70 -15.17 -9.05
C VAL A 14 -2.93 -14.80 -8.19
N PRO A 15 -3.65 -15.75 -7.56
CA PRO A 15 -4.82 -15.40 -6.75
C PRO A 15 -4.47 -14.50 -5.54
N ALA A 16 -3.29 -14.67 -4.96
CA ALA A 16 -2.84 -13.86 -3.83
C ALA A 16 -2.41 -12.46 -4.27
N ILE A 17 -1.77 -12.34 -5.43
CA ILE A 17 -1.38 -11.07 -6.05
C ILE A 17 -2.62 -10.26 -6.44
N ASP A 18 -3.60 -10.90 -7.09
CA ASP A 18 -4.85 -10.25 -7.48
C ASP A 18 -5.58 -9.70 -6.25
N ARG A 19 -5.71 -10.54 -5.21
CA ARG A 19 -6.30 -10.12 -3.92
C ARG A 19 -5.54 -8.96 -3.28
N MET A 20 -4.20 -8.98 -3.33
CA MET A 20 -3.37 -7.90 -2.80
C MET A 20 -3.67 -6.59 -3.52
N PHE A 21 -3.75 -6.60 -4.86
CA PHE A 21 -4.05 -5.40 -5.64
C PHE A 21 -5.49 -4.92 -5.48
N GLU A 22 -6.47 -5.82 -5.37
CA GLU A 22 -7.86 -5.46 -5.10
C GLU A 22 -8.00 -4.71 -3.76
N ILE A 23 -7.39 -5.23 -2.70
CA ILE A 23 -7.37 -4.59 -1.38
C ILE A 23 -6.62 -3.27 -1.41
N SER A 24 -5.48 -3.23 -2.10
CA SER A 24 -4.66 -2.01 -2.25
C SER A 24 -5.45 -0.89 -2.93
N ALA A 25 -6.13 -1.19 -4.04
CA ALA A 25 -6.94 -0.23 -4.78
C ALA A 25 -8.05 0.37 -3.91
N GLY A 26 -8.74 -0.45 -3.11
CA GLY A 26 -9.75 0.04 -2.16
C GLY A 26 -9.17 1.01 -1.13
N LYS A 27 -7.99 0.71 -0.58
CA LYS A 27 -7.31 1.56 0.39
C LYS A 27 -6.84 2.88 -0.21
N ILE A 28 -6.27 2.86 -1.42
CA ILE A 28 -5.82 4.07 -2.13
C ILE A 28 -7.01 5.00 -2.38
N ARG A 29 -8.13 4.49 -2.90
CA ARG A 29 -9.35 5.30 -3.10
C ARG A 29 -9.90 5.87 -1.80
N SER A 30 -9.92 5.06 -0.73
CA SER A 30 -10.35 5.52 0.59
C SER A 30 -9.45 6.64 1.11
N LEU A 31 -8.13 6.52 0.95
CA LEU A 31 -7.17 7.55 1.33
C LEU A 31 -7.39 8.83 0.53
N GLU A 32 -7.47 8.75 -0.80
CA GLU A 32 -7.71 9.90 -1.68
C GLU A 32 -9.01 10.63 -1.33
N SER A 33 -10.07 9.90 -0.98
CA SER A 33 -11.36 10.49 -0.60
C SER A 33 -11.38 11.19 0.76
N SER A 34 -10.46 10.84 1.66
CA SER A 34 -10.52 11.25 3.08
C SER A 34 -9.34 12.09 3.55
N TRP A 35 -8.25 12.13 2.77
CA TRP A 35 -7.03 12.83 3.15
C TRP A 35 -6.96 14.24 2.55
N PRO A 36 -6.83 15.30 3.38
CA PRO A 36 -6.66 16.66 2.87
C PRO A 36 -5.30 16.84 2.18
N ARG A 37 -5.31 17.36 0.96
CA ARG A 37 -4.09 17.51 0.13
C ARG A 37 -3.06 18.42 0.78
N GLU A 38 -3.54 19.40 1.53
CA GLU A 38 -2.77 20.43 2.25
C GLU A 38 -2.03 19.84 3.45
N ALA A 39 -2.43 18.66 3.93
CA ALA A 39 -1.76 17.97 5.02
C ALA A 39 -0.46 17.27 4.60
N GLY A 40 -0.09 17.28 3.31
CA GLY A 40 1.10 16.60 2.78
C GLY A 40 0.91 15.08 2.62
N ALA A 41 1.92 14.37 2.13
CA ALA A 41 1.79 12.94 1.79
C ALA A 41 1.56 12.06 3.04
N PRO A 42 0.50 11.21 3.08
CA PRO A 42 0.18 10.34 4.22
C PRO A 42 1.04 9.06 4.22
N VAL A 43 2.34 9.22 4.45
CA VAL A 43 3.31 8.12 4.29
C VAL A 43 3.60 7.34 5.57
N PHE A 44 3.03 7.74 6.71
CA PHE A 44 3.18 7.04 7.99
C PHE A 44 1.85 6.87 8.70
N THR A 45 1.78 5.90 9.62
CA THR A 45 0.67 5.79 10.58
C THR A 45 1.19 5.95 12.01
N VAL A 46 0.53 6.79 12.81
CA VAL A 46 0.75 6.89 14.27
C VAL A 46 -0.57 6.56 14.95
N ASN A 47 -0.57 5.59 15.87
CA ASN A 47 -1.78 5.11 16.54
C ASN A 47 -2.91 4.72 15.55
N GLY A 48 -2.54 4.10 14.43
CA GLY A 48 -3.48 3.66 13.41
C GLY A 48 -4.05 4.77 12.52
N ARG A 49 -3.57 6.01 12.64
CA ARG A 49 -4.01 7.14 11.79
C ARG A 49 -2.88 7.57 10.88
N TYR A 50 -3.21 7.83 9.61
CA TYR A 50 -2.26 8.42 8.69
C TYR A 50 -1.74 9.76 9.22
N GLN A 51 -0.45 9.99 9.04
CA GLN A 51 0.27 11.19 9.41
C GLN A 51 1.20 11.55 8.25
N SER A 52 1.29 12.84 7.98
CA SER A 52 2.43 13.35 7.21
C SER A 52 3.64 13.48 8.12
N ARG A 53 4.83 13.35 7.53
CA ARG A 53 6.06 13.81 8.14
C ARG A 53 6.67 14.84 7.19
N GLY A 54 7.17 15.92 7.78
CA GLY A 54 7.85 17.02 7.07
C GLY A 54 8.81 16.47 6.01
N TRP A 55 8.66 17.01 4.81
CA TRP A 55 8.93 16.33 3.57
C TRP A 55 10.37 16.60 3.12
N THR A 56 11.18 15.56 3.02
CA THR A 56 12.12 15.49 1.89
C THR A 56 11.25 15.25 0.66
N GLU A 57 11.39 16.07 -0.40
CA GLU A 57 10.53 16.13 -1.60
C GLU A 57 10.35 14.83 -2.42
N TRP A 58 10.81 13.67 -1.96
CA TRP A 58 10.71 12.42 -2.72
C TRP A 58 9.41 11.64 -2.46
N THR A 59 8.61 11.92 -1.41
CA THR A 59 7.46 11.05 -1.03
C THR A 59 6.04 11.44 -1.53
N GLN A 60 5.78 12.66 -2.01
CA GLN A 60 4.64 13.02 -2.90
C GLN A 60 4.65 12.19 -4.16
N GLY A 61 5.80 11.70 -4.62
CA GLY A 61 5.84 10.73 -5.71
C GLY A 61 4.90 9.55 -5.45
N PHE A 62 4.68 9.15 -4.19
CA PHE A 62 3.71 8.12 -3.82
C PHE A 62 2.25 8.58 -3.88
N GLN A 63 1.99 9.88 -3.66
CA GLN A 63 0.64 10.44 -3.82
C GLN A 63 0.17 10.33 -5.28
N PHE A 64 1.07 10.60 -6.24
CA PHE A 64 0.71 10.58 -7.67
C PHE A 64 1.00 9.23 -8.34
N GLY A 65 1.98 8.46 -7.87
CA GLY A 65 2.40 7.22 -8.52
C GLY A 65 1.51 6.01 -8.23
N SER A 66 0.60 6.10 -7.26
CA SER A 66 -0.33 5.03 -6.88
C SER A 66 -1.80 5.35 -7.15
N ALA A 67 -2.12 6.60 -7.48
CA ALA A 67 -3.48 7.08 -7.74
C ALA A 67 -3.91 6.82 -9.19
#